data_AF-A0A553ASR2-F1
#
_entry.id   AF-A0A553ASR2-F1
#
_cell.length_a   1.000
_cell.length_b   1.000
_cell.length_c   1.000
_cell.angle_alpha   90.00
_cell.angle_beta   90.00
_cell.angle_gamma   90.00
#
_symmetry.space_group_name_H-M   'P 1'
#
loop_
_entity.id
_entity.type
_entity.pdbx_description
1 polymer ?
#
loop_
_entity_poly.entity_id
_entity_poly.type
_entity_poly.pdbx_seq_one_letter_code
_entity_poly.pdbx_strand_id
1 'polypeptide(L)'
;MSQRLPISSAILFVVAAGLGLYFAFAAVQGPSGILRRVQLEAETLELEAEREALMQEAARMQNLTHRLSDDYLDLDLLDERARAVLGTIRADEVILR
;
A
#
# COMPACT_ATOMS: atom_id res chain seq x y z
N MET A 1 19.40 45.81 -51.10
CA MET A 1 18.80 46.36 -49.87
C MET A 1 19.12 45.41 -48.73
N SER A 2 20.23 45.61 -48.01
CA SER A 2 20.66 44.70 -46.95
C SER A 2 19.85 44.96 -45.68
N GLN A 3 18.82 44.15 -45.43
CA GLN A 3 18.16 44.11 -44.13
C GLN A 3 19.15 43.58 -43.11
N ARG A 4 19.73 44.48 -42.32
CA ARG A 4 20.46 44.10 -41.11
C ARG A 4 19.39 43.61 -40.13
N LEU A 5 19.37 42.30 -39.87
CA LEU A 5 18.54 41.73 -38.81
C LEU A 5 18.81 42.53 -37.53
N PRO A 6 17.81 43.21 -36.95
CA PRO A 6 18.03 44.02 -35.78
C PRO A 6 18.43 43.07 -34.63
N ILE A 7 19.54 43.36 -33.96
CA ILE A 7 20.07 42.52 -32.86
C ILE A 7 18.98 42.25 -31.80
N SER A 8 18.07 43.20 -31.60
CA SER A 8 16.90 43.06 -30.73
C SER A 8 15.98 41.90 -31.12
N SER A 9 15.72 41.67 -32.41
CA SER A 9 14.88 40.55 -32.86
C SER A 9 15.57 39.21 -32.66
N ALA A 10 16.89 39.15 -32.83
CA ALA A 10 17.67 37.94 -32.56
C ALA A 10 17.66 37.59 -31.07
N ILE A 11 17.85 38.57 -30.19
CA ILE A 11 17.77 38.39 -28.73
C ILE A 11 16.37 37.94 -28.32
N LEU A 12 15.32 38.60 -28.81
CA LEU A 12 13.94 38.21 -28.53
C LEU A 12 13.65 36.78 -28.98
N PHE A 13 14.13 36.40 -30.16
CA PHE A 13 13.97 35.04 -30.67
C PHE A 13 14.66 34.00 -29.78
N VAL A 14 15.90 34.25 -29.37
CA VAL A 14 16.65 33.35 -28.50
C VAL A 14 15.97 33.19 -27.13
N VAL A 15 15.49 34.30 -26.55
CA VAL A 15 14.77 34.27 -25.28
C VAL A 15 13.44 33.51 -25.42
N ALA A 16 12.67 33.78 -26.47
CA ALA A 16 11.40 33.10 -26.72
C ALA A 16 11.61 31.59 -26.96
N ALA A 17 12.63 31.21 -27.74
CA ALA A 17 12.99 29.82 -27.98
C ALA A 17 13.46 29.14 -26.68
N GLY A 18 14.25 29.82 -25.86
CA GLY A 18 14.71 29.32 -24.56
C GLY A 18 13.57 29.09 -23.57
N LEU A 19 12.62 30.03 -23.49
CA LEU A 19 11.40 29.87 -22.69
C LEU A 19 10.54 28.71 -23.20
N GLY A 20 10.35 28.61 -24.52
CA GLY A 20 9.62 27.49 -25.12
C GLY A 20 10.24 26.14 -24.79
N LEU A 21 11.57 26.03 -24.86
CA LEU A 21 12.29 24.82 -24.50
C LEU A 21 12.17 24.50 -23.00
N TYR A 22 12.27 25.50 -22.14
CA TYR A 22 12.08 25.33 -20.70
C TYR A 22 10.68 24.81 -20.38
N PHE A 23 9.64 25.38 -20.98
CA PHE A 23 8.27 24.92 -20.76
C PHE A 23 8.03 23.52 -21.33
N ALA A 24 8.59 23.19 -22.49
CA ALA A 24 8.50 21.84 -23.05
C ALA A 24 9.18 20.81 -22.12
N PHE A 25 10.37 21.13 -21.59
CA PHE A 25 11.06 20.31 -20.62
C PHE A 25 10.27 20.14 -19.33
N ALA A 26 9.73 21.23 -18.78
CA ALA A 26 8.91 21.23 -17.57
C ALA A 26 7.58 20.49 -17.75
N ALA A 27 7.00 20.48 -18.95
CA ALA A 27 5.79 19.69 -19.25
C ALA A 27 6.05 18.18 -19.25
N VAL A 28 7.27 17.76 -19.63
CA VAL A 28 7.65 16.34 -19.66
C VAL A 28 8.08 15.84 -18.29
N GLN A 29 8.92 16.61 -17.57
CA GLN A 29 9.51 16.19 -16.29
C GLN A 29 8.83 16.80 -15.05
N GLY A 30 7.90 17.72 -15.23
CA GLY A 30 7.25 18.40 -14.12
C GLY A 30 6.28 17.49 -13.35
N PRO A 31 5.89 17.91 -12.13
CA PRO A 31 4.94 17.17 -11.30
C PRO A 31 3.56 17.00 -11.93
N SER A 32 3.21 17.82 -12.92
CA SER A 32 1.97 17.70 -13.72
C SER A 32 2.18 17.01 -15.08
N GLY A 33 3.38 16.47 -15.33
CA GLY A 33 3.72 15.82 -16.59
C GLY A 33 2.93 14.54 -16.84
N ILE A 34 2.79 14.17 -18.10
CA ILE A 34 1.99 13.00 -18.54
C ILE A 34 2.51 11.71 -17.90
N LEU A 35 3.83 11.59 -17.73
CA LEU A 35 4.47 10.43 -17.11
C LEU A 35 4.14 10.28 -15.61
N ARG A 36 3.88 11.39 -14.91
CA ARG A 36 3.53 11.34 -13.48
C ARG A 36 2.17 10.69 -13.24
N ARG A 37 1.23 10.85 -14.18
CA ARG A 37 -0.09 10.20 -14.09
C ARG A 37 0.00 8.68 -14.13
N VAL A 38 0.81 8.15 -15.05
CA VAL A 38 1.03 6.69 -15.17
C VAL A 38 1.69 6.12 -13.91
N GLN A 39 2.66 6.84 -13.33
CA GLN A 39 3.29 6.43 -12.08
C GLN A 39 2.29 6.43 -10.91
N LEU A 40 1.49 7.50 -10.78
CA LEU A 40 0.48 7.61 -9.73
C LEU A 40 -0.58 6.52 -9.85
N GLU A 41 -1.01 6.19 -11.06
CA GLU A 41 -1.97 5.12 -11.30
C GLU A 41 -1.39 3.75 -10.92
N ALA A 42 -0.13 3.47 -11.26
CA ALA A 42 0.55 2.25 -10.84
C ALA A 42 0.71 2.16 -9.32
N GLU A 43 1.12 3.25 -8.66
CA GLU A 43 1.24 3.34 -7.20
C GLU A 43 -0.13 3.16 -6.52
N THR A 44 -1.19 3.72 -7.10
CA THR A 44 -2.55 3.55 -6.58
C THR A 44 -2.99 2.08 -6.66
N LEU A 45 -2.74 1.42 -7.79
CA LEU A 45 -3.08 -0.01 -7.97
C LEU A 45 -2.33 -0.90 -6.98
N GLU A 46 -1.05 -0.62 -6.72
CA GLU A 46 -0.25 -1.36 -5.75
C GLU A 46 -0.80 -1.18 -4.32
N LEU A 47 -1.09 0.07 -3.93
CA LEU A 47 -1.64 0.39 -2.62
C LEU A 47 -3.05 -0.20 -2.42
N GLU A 48 -3.88 -0.24 -3.47
CA GLU A 48 -5.19 -0.87 -3.42
C GLU A 48 -5.09 -2.38 -3.17
N ALA A 49 -4.16 -3.06 -3.84
CA ALA A 49 -3.91 -4.49 -3.62
C ALA A 49 -3.39 -4.77 -2.20
N GLU A 50 -2.47 -3.95 -1.69
CA GLU A 50 -1.98 -4.06 -0.31
C GLU A 50 -3.10 -3.83 0.70
N ARG A 51 -3.93 -2.81 0.48
CA ARG A 51 -5.09 -2.53 1.33
C ARG A 51 -6.06 -3.70 1.37
N GLU A 52 -6.33 -4.33 0.23
CA GLU A 52 -7.23 -5.49 0.17
C GLU A 52 -6.65 -6.67 0.97
N ALA A 53 -5.36 -6.96 0.80
CA ALA A 53 -4.69 -8.01 1.56
C ALA A 53 -4.75 -7.75 3.08
N LEU A 54 -4.48 -6.52 3.52
CA LEU A 54 -4.57 -6.13 4.93
C LEU A 54 -6.00 -6.21 5.47
N MET A 55 -6.99 -5.85 4.67
CA MET A 55 -8.40 -5.99 5.06
C MET A 55 -8.79 -7.47 5.26
N GLN A 56 -8.37 -8.35 4.36
CA GLN A 56 -8.61 -9.78 4.50
C GLN A 56 -7.93 -10.33 5.77
N GLU A 57 -6.71 -9.88 6.06
CA GLU A 57 -5.99 -10.25 7.26
C GLU A 57 -6.68 -9.77 8.54
N ALA A 58 -7.13 -8.51 8.56
CA ALA A 58 -7.88 -7.96 9.67
C ALA A 58 -9.19 -8.72 9.90
N ALA A 59 -9.93 -9.06 8.84
CA ALA A 59 -11.15 -9.84 8.93
C ALA A 59 -10.89 -11.26 9.48
N ARG A 60 -9.79 -11.90 9.07
CA ARG A 60 -9.36 -13.19 9.60
C ARG A 60 -9.05 -13.10 11.08
N MET A 61 -8.27 -12.11 11.51
CA MET A 61 -7.95 -11.89 12.92
C MET A 61 -9.21 -11.60 13.74
N GLN A 62 -10.11 -10.75 13.24
CA GLN A 62 -11.39 -10.47 13.90
C GLN A 62 -12.23 -11.74 14.07
N ASN A 63 -12.29 -12.61 13.06
CA ASN A 63 -12.99 -13.88 13.17
C ASN A 63 -12.35 -14.81 14.23
N LEU A 64 -11.02 -14.92 14.24
CA LEU A 64 -10.31 -15.71 15.25
C LEU A 64 -10.56 -15.19 16.66
N THR A 65 -10.45 -13.87 16.86
CA THR A 65 -10.74 -13.23 18.15
C THR A 65 -12.19 -13.43 18.58
N HIS A 66 -13.14 -13.30 17.65
CA HIS A 66 -14.56 -13.56 17.92
C HIS A 66 -14.81 -15.03 18.29
N ARG A 67 -14.10 -15.98 17.68
CA ARG A 67 -14.22 -17.40 18.03
C ARG A 67 -13.55 -17.74 19.37
N LEU A 68 -12.64 -16.90 19.84
CA LEU A 68 -12.00 -16.98 21.15
C LEU A 68 -12.76 -16.19 22.22
N SER A 69 -13.85 -15.49 21.90
CA SER A 69 -14.64 -14.78 22.90
C SER A 69 -15.54 -15.74 23.68
N ASP A 70 -15.77 -15.45 24.96
CA ASP A 70 -16.53 -16.28 25.91
C ASP A 70 -17.87 -16.83 25.38
N ASP A 71 -18.59 -16.08 24.53
CA ASP A 71 -19.88 -16.54 23.96
C ASP A 71 -19.75 -17.73 22.98
N TYR A 72 -18.56 -17.95 22.40
CA TYR A 72 -18.28 -19.03 21.45
C TYR A 72 -17.18 -19.99 21.94
N LEU A 73 -16.48 -19.64 23.02
CA LEU A 73 -15.35 -20.38 23.54
C LEU A 73 -15.79 -21.28 24.70
N ASP A 74 -16.02 -22.56 24.40
CA ASP A 74 -16.29 -23.57 25.42
C ASP A 74 -15.01 -23.86 26.22
N LEU A 75 -14.93 -23.26 27.40
CA LEU A 75 -13.81 -23.38 28.33
C LEU A 75 -13.56 -24.83 28.77
N ASP A 76 -14.60 -25.67 28.82
CA ASP A 76 -14.47 -27.08 29.21
C ASP A 76 -13.76 -27.87 28.08
N LEU A 77 -14.11 -27.62 26.82
CA LEU A 77 -13.42 -28.23 25.67
C LEU A 77 -11.98 -27.74 25.51
N LEU A 78 -11.70 -26.49 25.91
CA LEU A 78 -10.34 -25.94 25.98
C LEU A 78 -9.51 -26.62 27.07
N ASP A 79 -10.08 -26.85 28.25
CA ASP A 79 -9.41 -27.56 29.35
C ASP A 79 -9.15 -29.03 28.97
N GLU A 80 -10.09 -29.70 28.32
CA GLU A 80 -9.88 -31.06 27.77
C GLU A 80 -8.75 -31.10 26.74
N ARG A 81 -8.72 -30.13 25.81
CA ARG A 81 -7.64 -30.05 24.81
C ARG A 81 -6.30 -29.66 25.41
N ALA A 82 -6.29 -28.78 26.41
CA ALA A 82 -5.09 -28.43 27.17
C ALA A 82 -4.57 -29.67 27.92
N ARG A 83 -5.43 -30.45 28.58
CA ARG A 83 -5.04 -31.71 29.25
C ARG A 83 -4.48 -32.73 28.27
N ALA A 84 -5.12 -32.89 27.10
CA ALA A 84 -4.68 -33.84 26.08
C ALA A 84 -3.35 -33.46 25.41
N VAL A 85 -3.09 -32.15 25.23
CA VAL A 85 -1.88 -31.65 24.54
C VAL A 85 -0.72 -31.41 25.50
N LEU A 86 -0.98 -30.83 26.68
CA LEU A 86 0.03 -30.49 27.69
C LEU A 86 0.28 -31.64 28.68
N GLY A 87 -0.51 -32.71 28.65
CA GLY A 87 -0.30 -33.91 29.47
C GLY A 87 -0.47 -33.67 30.97
N THR A 88 -1.13 -32.58 31.38
CA THR A 88 -1.34 -32.26 32.80
C THR A 88 -2.50 -33.07 33.38
N ILE A 89 -2.25 -34.36 33.58
CA ILE A 89 -3.05 -35.18 34.48
C ILE A 89 -2.77 -34.69 35.90
N ARG A 90 -3.82 -34.45 36.68
CA ARG A 90 -3.69 -34.19 38.11
C ARG A 90 -3.09 -35.45 38.75
N ALA A 91 -2.09 -35.29 39.62
CA ALA A 91 -1.34 -36.42 40.19
C ALA A 91 -2.21 -37.47 40.93
N ASP A 92 -3.48 -37.15 41.13
CA ASP A 92 -4.52 -37.85 41.89
C ASP A 92 -5.60 -38.56 41.02
N GLU A 93 -5.54 -38.54 39.68
CA GLU A 93 -6.51 -39.26 38.83
C GLU A 93 -6.08 -40.71 38.51
N VAL A 94 -6.86 -41.69 38.97
CA VAL A 94 -6.65 -43.15 38.72
C VAL A 94 -7.62 -43.63 37.63
N ILE A 95 -7.09 -44.11 36.51
CA ILE A 95 -7.87 -44.76 35.44
C ILE A 95 -8.25 -46.18 35.89
N LEU A 96 -9.52 -46.40 36.23
CA LEU A 96 -10.09 -47.74 36.39
C LEU A 96 -10.43 -48.31 35.01
N ARG A 97 -9.91 -49.51 34.72
CA ARG A 97 -10.12 -50.29 33.50
C ARG A 97 -11.14 -51.39 33.74
#